data_AF-A0A7Z9NRT4-F1
#
_entry.id   AF-A0A7Z9NRT4-F1
#
_cell.length_a   1.000
_cell.length_b   1.000
_cell.length_c   1.000
_cell.angle_alpha   90.00
_cell.angle_beta   90.00
_cell.angle_gamma   90.00
#
_symmetry.space_group_name_H-M   'P 1'
#
loop_
_entity.id
_entity.type
_entity.pdbx_description
1 polymer ?
#
loop_
_entity_poly.entity_id
_entity_poly.type
_entity_poly.pdbx_seq_one_letter_code
_entity_poly.pdbx_strand_id
1 'polypeptide(L)'
;MISLLLEKFMSGKVNSQTIHLHKMSALEIVQMMNDDDKNVAESVKQSLPEIVKAVQLIADCLRKGGRLFYVGEGTSGRLGVMDASGCPPTFGVSSEMVHGIIAGGVTAQTDEIAGAEDDQGAGETAMQNVGVNKQDVV
;
A
#
# COMPACT_ATOMS: atom_id res chain seq x y z
N MET A 1 -13.79 14.91 17.23
CA MET A 1 -12.97 15.58 16.18
C MET A 1 -12.38 14.58 15.19
N ILE A 2 -11.85 13.42 15.64
CA ILE A 2 -11.38 12.31 14.77
C ILE A 2 -12.52 11.69 13.94
N SER A 3 -13.72 11.48 14.52
CA SER A 3 -14.88 10.92 13.82
C SER A 3 -15.36 11.75 12.61
N LEU A 4 -15.29 13.09 12.69
CA LEU A 4 -15.62 14.00 11.56
C LEU A 4 -14.52 14.05 10.48
N LEU A 5 -13.28 13.69 10.84
CA LEU A 5 -12.17 13.61 9.90
C LEU A 5 -12.22 12.29 9.12
N LEU A 6 -12.58 11.19 9.81
CA LEU A 6 -12.81 9.89 9.18
C LEU A 6 -13.94 9.97 8.14
N GLU A 7 -15.10 10.56 8.44
CA GLU A 7 -16.19 10.73 7.45
C GLU A 7 -15.75 11.45 6.15
N LYS A 8 -14.72 12.29 6.22
CA LYS A 8 -14.21 13.08 5.09
C LYS A 8 -13.17 12.33 4.25
N PHE A 9 -12.52 11.30 4.81
CA PHE A 9 -11.46 10.51 4.19
C PHE A 9 -11.81 9.02 4.01
N MET A 10 -12.93 8.56 4.59
CA MET A 10 -13.39 7.19 4.52
C MET A 10 -13.88 6.84 3.12
N SER A 11 -13.40 5.70 2.63
CA SER A 11 -14.12 4.80 1.71
C SER A 11 -15.54 4.42 2.20
N GLY A 12 -15.86 4.74 3.45
CA GLY A 12 -17.10 4.48 4.19
C GLY A 12 -18.37 5.20 3.72
N LYS A 13 -18.49 5.53 2.43
CA LYS A 13 -19.83 5.56 1.83
C LYS A 13 -20.27 4.11 1.65
N VAL A 14 -21.36 3.73 2.31
CA VAL A 14 -21.99 2.44 2.05
C VAL A 14 -22.29 2.35 0.56
N ASN A 15 -21.71 1.36 -0.13
CA ASN A 15 -22.09 1.07 -1.50
C ASN A 15 -23.56 0.63 -1.47
N SER A 16 -24.45 1.41 -2.07
CA SER A 16 -25.89 1.12 -2.03
C SER A 16 -26.23 -0.23 -2.67
N GLN A 17 -25.37 -0.72 -3.56
CA GLN A 17 -25.50 -2.03 -4.20
C GLN A 17 -25.22 -3.20 -3.22
N THR A 18 -24.50 -2.98 -2.12
CA THR A 18 -24.12 -4.04 -1.16
C THR A 18 -25.06 -4.13 0.06
N ILE A 19 -26.08 -3.27 0.18
CA ILE A 19 -26.99 -3.23 1.35
C ILE A 19 -27.69 -4.59 1.60
N HIS A 20 -27.90 -5.38 0.55
CA HIS A 20 -28.57 -6.68 0.64
C HIS A 20 -27.64 -7.88 0.39
N LEU A 21 -26.32 -7.71 0.51
CA LEU A 21 -25.31 -8.74 0.21
C LEU A 21 -25.61 -10.09 0.90
N HIS A 22 -26.04 -10.06 2.17
CA HIS A 22 -26.40 -11.24 2.96
C HIS A 22 -27.61 -12.05 2.44
N LYS A 23 -28.38 -11.50 1.48
CA LYS A 23 -29.53 -12.16 0.84
C LYS A 23 -29.24 -12.62 -0.58
N MET A 24 -28.09 -12.28 -1.13
CA MET A 24 -27.71 -12.59 -2.50
C MET A 24 -27.17 -14.01 -2.60
N SER A 25 -27.37 -14.63 -3.76
CA SER A 25 -26.70 -15.88 -4.13
C SER A 25 -25.20 -15.65 -4.32
N ALA A 26 -24.41 -16.73 -4.24
CA ALA A 26 -22.98 -16.67 -4.49
C ALA A 26 -22.65 -16.08 -5.88
N LEU A 27 -23.45 -16.39 -6.91
CA LEU A 27 -23.25 -15.86 -8.26
C LEU A 27 -23.43 -14.33 -8.29
N GLU A 28 -24.49 -13.82 -7.66
CA GLU A 28 -24.76 -12.38 -7.64
C GLU A 28 -23.68 -11.63 -6.85
N ILE A 29 -23.15 -12.22 -5.77
CA ILE A 29 -22.04 -11.64 -4.99
C ILE A 29 -20.78 -11.51 -5.85
N VAL A 30 -20.35 -12.58 -6.52
CA VAL A 30 -19.12 -12.53 -7.34
C VAL A 30 -19.29 -11.65 -8.58
N GLN A 31 -20.49 -11.58 -9.16
CA GLN A 31 -20.79 -10.66 -10.25
C GLN A 31 -20.68 -9.21 -9.79
N MET A 32 -21.25 -8.88 -8.63
CA MET A 32 -21.14 -7.54 -8.06
C MET A 32 -19.69 -7.16 -7.77
N MET A 33 -18.92 -8.04 -7.12
CA MET A 33 -17.50 -7.78 -6.83
C MET A 33 -16.70 -7.52 -8.12
N ASN A 34 -16.87 -8.39 -9.12
CA ASN A 34 -16.21 -8.23 -10.42
C ASN A 34 -16.66 -6.96 -11.16
N ASP A 35 -17.91 -6.55 -11.01
CA ASP A 35 -18.39 -5.29 -11.59
C ASP A 35 -17.78 -4.06 -10.90
N ASP A 36 -17.54 -4.12 -9.59
CA ASP A 36 -16.83 -3.06 -8.86
C ASP A 36 -15.34 -3.02 -9.20
N ASP A 37 -14.69 -4.18 -9.35
CA ASP A 37 -13.27 -4.29 -9.73
C ASP A 37 -12.95 -3.61 -11.07
N LYS A 38 -13.91 -3.57 -12.01
CA LYS A 38 -13.73 -2.85 -13.29
C LYS A 38 -13.41 -1.37 -13.10
N ASN A 39 -13.87 -0.77 -12.00
CA ASN A 39 -13.65 0.66 -11.71
C ASN A 39 -12.21 0.97 -11.28
N VAL A 40 -11.42 -0.05 -10.89
CA VAL A 40 -10.04 0.13 -10.42
C VAL A 40 -9.18 0.72 -11.54
N ALA A 41 -9.24 0.16 -12.75
CA ALA A 41 -8.41 0.62 -13.87
C ALA A 41 -8.74 2.07 -14.27
N GLU A 42 -10.01 2.45 -14.29
CA GLU A 42 -10.42 3.84 -14.57
C GLU A 42 -10.01 4.79 -13.43
N SER A 43 -9.98 4.33 -12.18
CA SER A 43 -9.47 5.13 -11.05
C SER A 43 -7.96 5.35 -11.16
N VAL A 44 -7.19 4.31 -11.50
CA VAL A 44 -5.74 4.41 -11.76
C VAL A 44 -5.45 5.36 -12.92
N LYS A 45 -6.26 5.30 -13.98
CA LYS A 45 -6.14 6.20 -15.13
C LYS A 45 -6.24 7.68 -14.76
N GLN A 46 -7.10 8.01 -13.80
CA GLN A 46 -7.24 9.39 -13.30
C GLN A 46 -6.00 9.86 -12.53
N SER A 47 -5.27 8.94 -11.90
CA SER A 47 -4.05 9.20 -11.13
C SER A 47 -2.75 9.12 -11.95
N LEU A 48 -2.82 8.90 -13.27
CA LEU A 48 -1.63 8.79 -14.11
C LEU A 48 -0.69 10.00 -14.04
N PRO A 49 -1.16 11.27 -13.98
CA PRO A 49 -0.26 12.42 -13.85
C PRO A 49 0.61 12.37 -12.58
N GLU A 50 0.04 11.92 -11.45
CA GLU A 50 0.72 11.76 -10.17
C GLU A 50 1.66 10.55 -10.19
N ILE A 51 1.21 9.43 -10.76
CA ILE A 51 2.03 8.23 -10.94
C ILE A 51 3.27 8.55 -11.79
N VAL A 52 3.13 9.33 -12.87
CA VAL A 52 4.26 9.76 -13.70
C VAL A 52 5.31 10.54 -12.88
N LYS A 53 4.87 11.47 -12.02
CA LYS A 53 5.77 12.23 -11.14
C LYS A 53 6.51 11.30 -10.17
N ALA A 54 5.80 10.36 -9.56
CA ALA A 54 6.39 9.37 -8.66
C ALA A 54 7.43 8.51 -9.38
N VAL A 55 7.09 7.94 -10.54
CA VAL A 55 8.00 7.12 -11.35
C VAL A 55 9.26 7.89 -11.73
N GLN A 56 9.14 9.16 -12.15
CA GLN A 56 10.31 9.98 -12.50
C GLN A 56 11.22 10.22 -11.29
N LEU A 57 10.64 10.59 -10.15
CA LEU A 57 11.37 10.84 -8.91
C LEU A 57 12.09 9.58 -8.41
N ILE A 58 11.41 8.43 -8.44
CA ILE A 58 11.98 7.13 -8.06
C ILE A 58 13.08 6.73 -9.03
N ALA A 59 12.87 6.81 -10.34
CA ALA A 59 13.89 6.46 -11.32
C ALA A 59 15.17 7.31 -11.16
N ASP A 60 15.04 8.60 -10.88
CA ASP A 60 16.18 9.48 -10.63
C ASP A 60 16.89 9.18 -9.30
N CYS A 61 16.15 8.80 -8.27
CA CYS A 61 16.71 8.29 -7.00
C CYS A 61 17.56 7.03 -7.24
N LEU A 62 16.99 6.01 -7.88
CA LEU A 62 17.65 4.74 -8.12
C LEU A 62 18.89 4.89 -9.01
N ARG A 63 18.85 5.75 -10.05
CA ARG A 63 20.03 6.07 -10.89
C ARG A 63 21.18 6.69 -10.11
N LYS A 64 20.89 7.41 -9.03
CA LYS A 64 21.90 8.04 -8.16
C LYS A 64 22.38 7.09 -7.06
N GLY A 65 21.92 5.84 -7.05
CA GLY A 65 22.27 4.84 -6.03
C GLY A 65 21.45 4.94 -4.74
N GLY A 66 20.36 5.71 -4.75
CA GLY A 66 19.37 5.68 -3.67
C GLY A 66 18.48 4.43 -3.71
N ARG A 67 17.60 4.29 -2.73
CA ARG A 67 16.68 3.16 -2.57
C ARG A 67 15.23 3.62 -2.51
N LEU A 68 14.31 2.69 -2.78
CA LEU A 68 12.86 2.89 -2.61
C LEU A 68 12.37 2.13 -1.37
N PHE A 69 11.56 2.78 -0.54
CA PHE A 69 10.94 2.19 0.64
C PHE A 69 9.42 2.30 0.56
N TYR A 70 8.72 1.18 0.45
CA TYR A 70 7.29 1.14 0.73
C TYR A 70 7.07 0.97 2.22
N VAL A 71 6.23 1.81 2.82
CA VAL A 71 5.91 1.76 4.25
C VAL A 71 4.40 1.72 4.43
N GLY A 72 3.91 0.76 5.22
CA GLY A 72 2.48 0.66 5.49
C GLY A 72 2.14 -0.34 6.60
N GLU A 73 0.86 -0.44 6.91
CA GLU A 73 0.29 -1.44 7.81
C GLU A 73 -0.67 -2.34 7.03
N GLY A 74 -0.93 -3.55 7.54
CA GLY A 74 -1.97 -4.44 7.04
C GLY A 74 -1.80 -4.76 5.56
N THR A 75 -2.89 -4.71 4.80
CA THR A 75 -2.88 -5.00 3.35
C THR A 75 -1.92 -4.09 2.58
N SER A 76 -1.86 -2.80 2.90
CA SER A 76 -0.97 -1.85 2.22
C SER A 76 0.50 -2.20 2.45
N GLY A 77 0.88 -2.49 3.69
CA GLY A 77 2.25 -2.94 4.02
C GLY A 77 2.59 -4.27 3.33
N ARG A 78 1.66 -5.22 3.31
CA ARG A 78 1.84 -6.53 2.63
C ARG A 78 2.03 -6.37 1.12
N LEU A 79 1.28 -5.48 0.47
CA LEU A 79 1.48 -5.18 -0.95
C LEU A 79 2.86 -4.56 -1.23
N GLY A 80 3.32 -3.65 -0.36
CA GLY A 80 4.68 -3.09 -0.47
C GLY A 80 5.78 -4.15 -0.33
N VAL A 81 5.64 -5.06 0.64
CA VAL A 81 6.56 -6.21 0.79
C VAL A 81 6.52 -7.13 -0.43
N MET A 82 5.33 -7.41 -0.96
CA MET A 82 5.14 -8.24 -2.14
C MET A 82 5.84 -7.64 -3.38
N ASP A 83 5.61 -6.35 -3.67
CA ASP A 83 6.24 -5.68 -4.82
C ASP A 83 7.77 -5.65 -4.71
N ALA A 84 8.29 -5.27 -3.53
CA ALA A 84 9.73 -5.27 -3.25
C ALA A 84 10.36 -6.66 -3.45
N SER A 85 9.71 -7.71 -2.95
CA SER A 85 10.19 -9.10 -3.09
C SER A 85 10.23 -9.59 -4.55
N GLY A 86 9.39 -9.03 -5.41
CA GLY A 86 9.33 -9.35 -6.84
C GLY A 86 10.45 -8.72 -7.65
N CYS A 87 11.08 -7.64 -7.16
CA CYS A 87 12.06 -6.86 -7.92
C CYS A 87 13.37 -7.62 -8.22
N PRO A 88 14.06 -8.27 -7.26
CA PRO A 88 15.29 -9.00 -7.54
C PRO A 88 15.14 -10.12 -8.60
N PRO A 89 14.17 -11.04 -8.52
CA PRO A 89 14.03 -12.10 -9.52
C PRO A 89 13.54 -11.59 -10.88
N THR A 90 12.81 -10.47 -10.93
CA THR A 90 12.26 -9.92 -12.19
C THR A 90 13.27 -9.08 -12.94
N PHE A 91 14.05 -8.26 -12.23
CA PHE A 91 14.93 -7.25 -12.82
C PHE A 91 16.42 -7.49 -12.59
N GLY A 92 16.80 -8.52 -11.81
CA GLY A 92 18.20 -8.84 -11.51
C GLY A 92 18.89 -7.79 -10.62
N VAL A 93 18.11 -7.04 -9.84
CA VAL A 93 18.61 -5.99 -8.94
C VAL A 93 18.91 -6.53 -7.54
N SER A 94 19.67 -5.78 -6.75
CA SER A 94 19.91 -6.08 -5.33
C SER A 94 18.60 -6.09 -4.52
N SER A 95 18.51 -6.95 -3.51
CA SER A 95 17.42 -6.92 -2.51
C SER A 95 17.35 -5.60 -1.74
N GLU A 96 18.46 -4.87 -1.70
CA GLU A 96 18.56 -3.57 -1.01
C GLU A 96 18.10 -2.39 -1.88
N MET A 97 17.69 -2.62 -3.14
CA MET A 97 17.25 -1.53 -4.02
C MET A 97 15.82 -1.07 -3.69
N VAL A 98 14.95 -2.00 -3.32
CA VAL A 98 13.53 -1.77 -3.02
C VAL A 98 13.17 -2.52 -1.75
N HIS A 99 12.64 -1.82 -0.75
CA HIS A 99 12.31 -2.36 0.56
C HIS A 99 10.81 -2.24 0.83
N GLY A 100 10.22 -3.27 1.44
CA GLY A 100 8.90 -3.19 2.06
C GLY A 100 9.01 -3.19 3.57
N ILE A 101 8.48 -2.16 4.22
CA ILE A 101 8.43 -2.02 5.68
C ILE A 101 6.97 -2.09 6.10
N ILE A 102 6.66 -3.08 6.94
CA ILE A 102 5.32 -3.30 7.46
C ILE A 102 5.29 -3.02 8.97
N ALA A 103 4.32 -2.21 9.40
CA ALA A 103 4.08 -1.96 10.83
C ALA A 103 3.73 -3.27 11.55
N GLY A 104 4.26 -3.48 12.75
CA GLY A 104 4.19 -4.77 13.45
C GLY A 104 5.26 -5.79 12.99
N GLY A 105 6.09 -5.45 12.01
CA GLY A 105 7.25 -6.24 11.60
C GLY A 105 6.87 -7.53 10.85
N VAL A 106 7.78 -8.51 10.82
CA VAL A 106 7.61 -9.74 10.02
C VAL A 106 6.34 -10.51 10.36
N THR A 107 5.93 -10.53 11.63
CA THR A 107 4.67 -11.18 12.06
C THR A 107 3.44 -10.58 11.38
N ALA A 108 3.44 -9.27 11.09
CA ALA A 108 2.33 -8.60 10.42
C ALA A 108 2.12 -9.05 8.96
N GLN A 109 3.07 -9.79 8.37
CA GLN A 109 2.90 -10.37 7.04
C GLN A 109 1.81 -11.45 7.02
N THR A 110 1.64 -12.20 8.11
CA THR A 110 0.65 -13.27 8.24
C THR A 110 -0.49 -12.93 9.18
N ASP A 111 -0.21 -12.14 10.22
CA ASP A 111 -1.16 -11.85 11.29
C ASP A 111 -1.54 -10.37 11.31
N GLU A 112 -2.71 -10.05 11.87
CA GLU A 112 -3.08 -8.67 12.19
C GLU A 112 -2.51 -8.27 13.55
N ILE A 113 -1.89 -7.09 13.61
CA ILE A 113 -1.27 -6.58 14.82
C ILE A 113 -2.02 -5.32 15.26
N ALA A 114 -2.92 -5.48 16.24
CA ALA A 114 -3.76 -4.40 16.73
C ALA A 114 -2.92 -3.22 17.24
N GLY A 115 -3.21 -2.01 16.76
CA GLY A 115 -2.55 -0.76 17.16
C GLY A 115 -1.18 -0.53 16.55
N ALA A 116 -0.71 -1.39 15.64
CA ALA A 116 0.59 -1.19 14.96
C ALA A 116 0.62 0.07 14.10
N GLU A 117 -0.52 0.47 13.51
CA GLU A 117 -0.65 1.69 12.70
C GLU A 117 -0.53 2.99 13.52
N ASP A 118 -0.82 2.93 14.83
CA ASP A 118 -0.83 4.09 15.73
C ASP A 118 0.50 4.29 16.48
N ASP A 119 1.45 3.35 16.36
CA ASP A 119 2.74 3.42 17.03
C ASP A 119 3.77 4.22 16.22
N GLN A 120 3.75 5.54 16.42
CA GLN A 120 4.71 6.46 15.82
C GLN A 120 6.17 6.12 16.17
N GLY A 121 6.43 5.67 17.40
CA GLY A 121 7.79 5.38 17.87
C GLY A 121 8.38 4.15 17.19
N ALA A 122 7.55 3.13 16.96
CA ALA A 122 7.92 1.95 16.19
C ALA A 122 8.22 2.32 14.72
N GLY A 123 7.39 3.17 14.11
CA GLY A 123 7.61 3.68 12.76
C GLY A 123 8.95 4.42 12.61
N GLU A 124 9.24 5.35 13.52
CA GLU A 124 10.53 6.07 13.54
C GLU A 124 11.71 5.11 13.69
N THR A 125 11.62 4.17 14.63
CA THR A 125 12.65 3.17 14.88
C THR A 125 12.90 2.30 13.64
N ALA A 126 11.84 1.89 12.93
CA ALA A 126 11.95 1.10 11.71
C ALA A 126 12.73 1.87 10.62
N MET A 127 12.41 3.15 10.42
CA MET A 127 13.09 4.00 9.44
C MET A 127 14.56 4.26 9.80
N GLN A 128 14.86 4.43 11.08
CA GLN A 128 16.24 4.56 11.59
C GLN A 128 17.04 3.28 11.37
N ASN A 129 16.45 2.12 11.63
CA ASN A 129 17.12 0.82 11.49
C ASN A 129 17.52 0.50 10.06
N VAL A 130 16.71 0.89 9.07
CA VAL A 130 17.04 0.73 7.64
C VAL A 130 17.98 1.82 7.10
N GLY A 131 18.31 2.80 7.95
CA GLY A 131 19.20 3.91 7.64
C GLY A 131 18.68 4.76 6.49
N VAL A 132 17.37 5.04 6.45
CA VAL A 132 16.78 5.90 5.41
C VAL A 132 17.47 7.27 5.43
N ASN A 133 17.78 7.81 4.25
CA ASN A 133 18.43 9.10 4.14
C ASN A 133 17.90 9.91 2.94
N LYS A 134 18.40 11.13 2.77
CA LYS A 134 17.96 12.09 1.74
C LYS A 134 18.15 11.64 0.29
N GLN A 135 18.88 10.57 0.04
CA GLN A 135 19.05 10.00 -1.30
C GLN A 135 17.96 8.97 -1.62
N ASP A 136 17.24 8.49 -0.61
CA ASP A 136 16.18 7.50 -0.74
C ASP A 136 14.83 8.16 -0.99
N VAL A 137 13.87 7.36 -1.44
CA VAL A 137 12.47 7.72 -1.61
C VAL A 137 11.62 6.82 -0.72
N VAL A 138 10.66 7.41 -0.02
CA VAL A 138 9.64 6.74 0.79
C VAL A 138 8.28 7.08 0.22
#